data_AF-A0A9E3FLY9-F1
#
_entry.id   AF-A0A9E3FLY9-F1
#
_cell.length_a   1.000
_cell.length_b   1.000
_cell.length_c   1.000
_cell.angle_alpha   90.00
_cell.angle_beta   90.00
_cell.angle_gamma   90.00
#
_symmetry.space_group_name_H-M   'P 1'
#
loop_
_entity.id
_entity.type
_entity.pdbx_description
1 polymer ?
#
loop_
_entity_poly.entity_id
_entity_poly.type
_entity_poly.pdbx_seq_one_letter_code
_entity_poly.pdbx_strand_id
1 'polypeptide(L)'
;DSIMRQAEQHLQRLNARRRETVPASELVVGVQCGGSDAFSGVTANPAVGFCTDLLVRAGASVMFSETTEVRDGIAQLTARATTPEVAQAMIREMAWYDEYLKRGSVDRSANTTPGNKKGGLSNIVEKAMGSIIKSGTAPISGVVRPGERAKTKGLLYAATPASDFVCGTLQLAAGMTLHVFTTGRGTPYGLAAVPVIKVATRSELARRWHDLMDVDTGGIASGEATIEETGWQLFRTMLEVASGRQTWTEKWRLHNSLALFNPAPIT
;
A
#
# COMPACT_ATOMS: atom_id res chain seq x y z
N ASP A 1 -27.04 -20.41 20.69
CA ASP A 1 -26.19 -21.63 20.77
C ASP A 1 -25.70 -22.18 19.44
N SER A 2 -26.53 -22.32 18.38
CA SER A 2 -26.09 -22.94 17.11
C SER A 2 -24.90 -22.24 16.44
N ILE A 3 -24.90 -20.90 16.41
CA ILE A 3 -23.80 -20.11 15.82
C ILE A 3 -22.48 -20.34 16.56
N MET A 4 -22.52 -20.40 17.90
CA MET A 4 -21.32 -20.59 18.72
C MET A 4 -20.72 -21.99 18.53
N ARG A 5 -21.56 -23.04 18.47
CA ARG A 5 -21.08 -24.41 18.18
C ARG A 5 -20.40 -24.51 16.81
N GLN A 6 -20.95 -23.85 15.79
CA GLN A 6 -20.31 -23.80 14.47
C GLN A 6 -19.00 -23.02 14.50
N ALA A 7 -18.94 -21.90 15.25
CA ALA A 7 -17.71 -21.13 15.42
C ALA A 7 -16.61 -21.97 16.09
N GLU A 8 -16.94 -22.72 17.15
CA GLU A 8 -15.99 -23.60 17.83
C GLU A 8 -15.40 -24.67 16.90
N GLN A 9 -16.24 -25.31 16.07
CA GLN A 9 -15.77 -26.28 15.07
C GLN A 9 -14.78 -25.65 14.08
N HIS A 10 -15.09 -24.45 13.59
CA HIS A 10 -14.18 -23.73 12.70
C HIS A 10 -12.87 -23.33 13.40
N LEU A 11 -12.94 -22.85 14.64
CA LEU A 11 -11.76 -22.45 15.42
C LEU A 11 -10.85 -23.64 15.70
N GLN A 12 -11.40 -24.81 16.07
CA GLN A 12 -10.63 -26.03 16.27
C GLN A 12 -9.87 -26.43 14.99
N ARG A 13 -10.55 -26.40 13.83
CA ARG A 13 -9.91 -26.70 12.54
C ARG A 13 -8.81 -25.70 12.19
N LEU A 14 -9.03 -24.41 12.44
CA LEU A 14 -8.05 -23.36 12.15
C LEU A 14 -6.83 -23.42 13.09
N ASN A 15 -7.02 -23.78 14.37
CA ASN A 15 -5.95 -23.89 15.37
C ASN A 15 -4.97 -25.06 15.11
N ALA A 16 -5.41 -26.07 14.36
CA ALA A 16 -4.57 -27.20 13.95
C ALA A 16 -3.61 -26.86 12.80
N ARG A 17 -3.84 -25.75 12.05
CA ARG A 17 -2.98 -25.36 10.92
C ARG A 17 -1.59 -24.98 11.42
N ARG A 18 -0.58 -25.24 10.58
CA ARG A 18 0.82 -24.85 10.82
C ARG A 18 1.34 -24.10 9.60
N ARG A 19 2.33 -23.24 9.83
CA ARG A 19 3.06 -22.56 8.75
C ARG A 19 3.95 -23.58 8.05
N GLU A 20 4.12 -23.39 6.76
CA GLU A 20 5.00 -24.19 5.91
C GLU A 20 5.89 -23.24 5.11
N THR A 21 7.08 -23.70 4.74
CA THR A 21 7.95 -22.96 3.85
C THR A 21 7.33 -22.92 2.46
N VAL A 22 7.09 -21.71 1.94
CA VAL A 22 6.56 -21.46 0.60
C VAL A 22 7.47 -20.49 -0.14
N PRO A 23 7.51 -20.51 -1.48
CA PRO A 23 8.30 -19.54 -2.23
C PRO A 23 7.75 -18.12 -2.04
N ALA A 24 8.64 -17.12 -2.11
CA ALA A 24 8.26 -15.71 -2.01
C ALA A 24 7.27 -15.28 -3.11
N SER A 25 7.19 -16.02 -4.21
CA SER A 25 6.20 -15.83 -5.29
C SER A 25 4.74 -15.95 -4.83
N GLU A 26 4.48 -16.59 -3.69
CA GLU A 26 3.12 -16.67 -3.11
C GLU A 26 2.68 -15.37 -2.43
N LEU A 27 3.60 -14.43 -2.19
CA LEU A 27 3.24 -13.14 -1.60
C LEU A 27 2.40 -12.29 -2.55
N VAL A 28 1.37 -11.68 -1.98
CA VAL A 28 0.59 -10.62 -2.60
C VAL A 28 0.69 -9.38 -1.71
N VAL A 29 1.55 -8.44 -2.09
CA VAL A 29 1.90 -7.27 -1.28
C VAL A 29 1.13 -6.04 -1.77
N GLY A 30 0.42 -5.35 -0.88
CA GLY A 30 -0.15 -4.05 -1.18
C GLY A 30 0.69 -2.92 -0.57
N VAL A 31 0.95 -1.89 -1.37
CA VAL A 31 1.67 -0.69 -0.94
C VAL A 31 0.74 0.51 -0.99
N GLN A 32 0.75 1.33 0.06
CA GLN A 32 0.03 2.62 0.09
C GLN A 32 0.81 3.68 0.87
N CYS A 33 0.50 4.94 0.59
CA CYS A 33 0.91 6.07 1.39
C CYS A 33 -0.15 6.35 2.47
N GLY A 34 0.26 7.05 3.52
CA GLY A 34 -0.65 7.62 4.51
C GLY A 34 -0.50 9.12 4.62
N GLY A 35 -0.04 9.54 5.80
CA GLY A 35 0.41 10.92 6.02
C GLY A 35 1.71 11.25 5.29
N SER A 36 1.67 11.39 3.96
CA SER A 36 2.82 11.81 3.14
C SER A 36 3.38 13.16 3.59
N ASP A 37 4.68 13.30 3.50
CA ASP A 37 5.47 14.49 3.78
C ASP A 37 6.50 14.73 2.65
N ALA A 38 7.26 15.82 2.74
CA ALA A 38 8.27 16.16 1.73
C ALA A 38 9.36 15.07 1.57
N PHE A 39 9.57 14.21 2.56
CA PHE A 39 10.59 13.16 2.55
C PHE A 39 10.08 11.86 1.92
N SER A 40 8.77 11.71 1.77
CA SER A 40 8.15 10.49 1.27
C SER A 40 8.69 10.07 -0.09
N GLY A 41 8.79 11.02 -1.03
CA GLY A 41 9.27 10.78 -2.40
C GLY A 41 10.79 10.58 -2.53
N VAL A 42 11.58 10.84 -1.48
CA VAL A 42 13.05 10.77 -1.51
C VAL A 42 13.65 9.74 -0.54
N THR A 43 12.82 9.13 0.32
CA THR A 43 13.24 8.09 1.29
C THR A 43 12.40 6.82 1.17
N ALA A 44 11.24 6.78 1.84
CA ALA A 44 10.41 5.59 1.98
C ALA A 44 9.88 5.08 0.64
N ASN A 45 9.36 5.96 -0.22
CA ASN A 45 8.78 5.52 -1.50
C ASN A 45 9.84 4.95 -2.45
N PRO A 46 11.04 5.54 -2.61
CA PRO A 46 12.14 4.91 -3.35
C PRO A 46 12.56 3.54 -2.78
N ALA A 47 12.71 3.41 -1.46
CA ALA A 47 13.08 2.15 -0.83
C ALA A 47 12.01 1.06 -1.04
N VAL A 48 10.73 1.43 -0.95
CA VAL A 48 9.60 0.56 -1.29
C VAL A 48 9.62 0.22 -2.78
N GLY A 49 9.90 1.17 -3.67
CA GLY A 49 10.03 0.93 -5.11
C GLY A 49 11.10 -0.09 -5.45
N PHE A 50 12.29 0.01 -4.82
CA PHE A 50 13.35 -0.98 -4.98
C PHE A 50 12.92 -2.36 -4.47
N CYS A 51 12.27 -2.42 -3.31
CA CYS A 51 11.73 -3.67 -2.76
C CYS A 51 10.62 -4.28 -3.65
N THR A 52 9.79 -3.43 -4.26
CA THR A 52 8.76 -3.85 -5.23
C THR A 52 9.41 -4.59 -6.40
N ASP A 53 10.51 -4.06 -6.94
CA ASP A 53 11.22 -4.72 -8.05
C ASP A 53 11.83 -6.06 -7.62
N LEU A 54 12.35 -6.18 -6.39
CA LEU A 54 12.82 -7.46 -5.84
C LEU A 54 11.70 -8.49 -5.72
N LEU A 55 10.53 -8.10 -5.22
CA LEU A 55 9.36 -8.97 -5.09
C LEU A 55 8.85 -9.44 -6.46
N VAL A 56 8.75 -8.53 -7.43
CA VAL A 56 8.34 -8.89 -8.80
C VAL A 56 9.35 -9.85 -9.43
N ARG A 57 10.66 -9.62 -9.25
CA ARG A 57 11.72 -10.54 -9.70
C ARG A 57 11.64 -11.91 -9.02
N ALA A 58 11.15 -11.98 -7.78
CA ALA A 58 10.89 -13.24 -7.07
C ALA A 58 9.57 -13.91 -7.48
N GLY A 59 8.81 -13.34 -8.43
CA GLY A 59 7.55 -13.88 -8.93
C GLY A 59 6.32 -13.54 -8.09
N ALA A 60 6.44 -12.64 -7.12
CA ALA A 60 5.34 -12.19 -6.27
C ALA A 60 4.39 -11.24 -7.02
N SER A 61 3.22 -10.98 -6.43
CA SER A 61 2.34 -9.88 -6.85
C SER A 61 2.56 -8.67 -5.95
N VAL A 62 2.71 -7.48 -6.55
CA VAL A 62 2.73 -6.22 -5.81
C VAL A 62 1.65 -5.30 -6.38
N MET A 63 0.79 -4.75 -5.53
CA MET A 63 -0.25 -3.81 -5.91
C MET A 63 0.03 -2.42 -5.34
N PHE A 64 0.10 -1.43 -6.22
CA PHE A 64 0.06 -0.02 -5.84
C PHE A 64 -1.28 0.58 -6.29
N SER A 65 -1.77 1.58 -5.55
CA SER A 65 -3.17 2.02 -5.66
C SER A 65 -3.32 3.54 -5.65
N GLU A 66 -4.33 4.05 -4.93
CA GLU A 66 -4.50 5.48 -4.61
C GLU A 66 -4.67 6.34 -5.86
N THR A 67 -5.78 6.14 -6.58
CA THR A 67 -6.06 6.77 -7.87
C THR A 67 -5.85 8.28 -7.84
N THR A 68 -6.32 8.96 -6.80
CA THR A 68 -6.12 10.41 -6.63
C THR A 68 -4.65 10.80 -6.50
N GLU A 69 -3.81 9.97 -5.87
CA GLU A 69 -2.40 10.26 -5.68
C GLU A 69 -1.57 10.01 -6.94
N VAL A 70 -1.92 9.03 -7.76
CA VAL A 70 -1.15 8.72 -8.97
C VAL A 70 -1.69 9.39 -10.23
N ARG A 71 -2.85 10.06 -10.14
CA ARG A 71 -3.61 10.59 -11.28
C ARG A 71 -2.79 11.50 -12.19
N ASP A 72 -1.96 12.36 -11.61
CA ASP A 72 -1.16 13.34 -12.34
C ASP A 72 0.19 12.77 -12.82
N GLY A 73 0.49 11.51 -12.48
CA GLY A 73 1.62 10.73 -12.99
C GLY A 73 1.23 9.58 -13.92
N ILE A 74 0.00 9.59 -14.44
CA ILE A 74 -0.53 8.51 -15.28
C ILE A 74 0.32 8.26 -16.53
N ALA A 75 0.89 9.31 -17.15
CA ALA A 75 1.70 9.16 -18.35
C ALA A 75 2.93 8.26 -18.11
N GLN A 76 3.62 8.48 -16.99
CA GLN A 76 4.78 7.70 -16.55
C GLN A 76 4.39 6.25 -16.25
N LEU A 77 3.20 6.02 -15.69
CA LEU A 77 2.70 4.66 -15.44
C LEU A 77 2.34 3.95 -16.74
N THR A 78 1.61 4.60 -17.65
CA THR A 78 1.21 4.00 -18.93
C THR A 78 2.39 3.65 -19.82
N ALA A 79 3.49 4.42 -19.75
CA ALA A 79 4.72 4.11 -20.46
C ALA A 79 5.39 2.80 -19.99
N ARG A 80 5.04 2.31 -18.80
CA ARG A 80 5.53 1.06 -18.22
C ARG A 80 4.55 -0.10 -18.36
N ALA A 81 3.40 0.09 -19.01
CA ALA A 81 2.45 -0.99 -19.22
C ALA A 81 3.03 -2.07 -20.13
N THR A 82 2.81 -3.34 -19.81
CA THR A 82 3.28 -4.47 -20.64
C THR A 82 2.57 -4.56 -21.98
N THR A 83 1.37 -3.99 -22.08
CA THR A 83 0.53 -3.98 -23.30
C THR A 83 -0.28 -2.69 -23.39
N PRO A 84 -0.69 -2.27 -24.60
CA PRO A 84 -1.62 -1.16 -24.79
C PRO A 84 -2.94 -1.34 -24.03
N GLU A 85 -3.42 -2.57 -23.89
CA GLU A 85 -4.66 -2.90 -23.18
C GLU A 85 -4.55 -2.59 -21.68
N VAL A 86 -3.39 -2.87 -21.07
CA VAL A 86 -3.09 -2.53 -19.68
C VAL A 86 -2.98 -1.01 -19.49
N ALA A 87 -2.31 -0.30 -20.41
CA ALA A 87 -2.27 1.15 -20.39
C ALA A 87 -3.68 1.76 -20.47
N GLN A 88 -4.49 1.30 -21.41
CA GLN A 88 -5.86 1.77 -21.58
C GLN A 88 -6.73 1.40 -20.37
N ALA A 89 -6.50 0.26 -19.72
CA ALA A 89 -7.18 -0.10 -18.49
C ALA A 89 -6.89 0.91 -17.37
N MET A 90 -5.63 1.31 -17.17
CA MET A 90 -5.29 2.34 -16.18
C MET A 90 -5.99 3.66 -16.49
N ILE A 91 -5.97 4.11 -17.75
CA ILE A 91 -6.65 5.34 -18.18
C ILE A 91 -8.15 5.28 -17.92
N ARG A 92 -8.80 4.13 -18.19
CA ARG A 92 -10.23 3.94 -17.91
C ARG A 92 -10.56 4.10 -16.42
N GLU A 93 -9.76 3.50 -15.53
CA GLU A 93 -10.00 3.63 -14.09
C GLU A 93 -9.78 5.06 -13.60
N MET A 94 -8.79 5.78 -14.15
CA MET A 94 -8.59 7.22 -13.86
C MET A 94 -9.81 8.06 -14.29
N ALA A 95 -10.28 7.84 -15.52
CA ALA A 95 -11.44 8.57 -16.05
C ALA A 95 -12.72 8.27 -15.27
N TRP A 96 -12.93 7.01 -14.86
CA TRP A 96 -14.04 6.61 -14.02
C TRP A 96 -14.01 7.34 -12.67
N TYR A 97 -12.84 7.43 -12.05
CA TYR A 97 -12.68 8.08 -10.75
C TYR A 97 -12.83 9.61 -10.84
N ASP A 98 -12.34 10.23 -11.92
CA ASP A 98 -12.56 11.66 -12.19
C ASP A 98 -14.07 11.98 -12.28
N GLU A 99 -14.83 11.13 -12.97
CA GLU A 99 -16.28 11.26 -13.10
C GLU A 99 -17.00 11.01 -11.75
N TYR A 100 -16.56 10.04 -10.96
CA TYR A 100 -17.08 9.81 -9.60
C TYR A 100 -16.91 11.07 -8.72
N LEU A 101 -15.73 11.68 -8.71
CA LEU A 101 -15.46 12.90 -7.94
C LEU A 101 -16.30 14.08 -8.42
N LYS A 102 -16.48 14.21 -9.74
CA LYS A 102 -17.33 15.26 -10.33
C LYS A 102 -18.78 15.15 -9.87
N ARG A 103 -19.35 13.94 -9.82
CA ARG A 103 -20.71 13.71 -9.29
C ARG A 103 -20.81 14.07 -7.81
N GLY A 104 -19.77 13.77 -7.04
CA GLY A 104 -19.67 14.14 -5.63
C GLY A 104 -19.38 15.62 -5.38
N SER A 105 -19.15 16.43 -6.42
CA SER A 105 -18.69 17.82 -6.31
C SER A 105 -17.43 17.99 -5.44
N VAL A 106 -16.52 17.00 -5.50
CA VAL A 106 -15.26 16.99 -4.77
C VAL A 106 -14.10 17.26 -5.74
N ASP A 107 -13.23 18.21 -5.38
CA ASP A 107 -12.00 18.48 -6.13
C ASP A 107 -10.85 17.57 -5.66
N ARG A 108 -10.09 17.03 -6.61
CA ARG A 108 -8.84 16.29 -6.37
C ARG A 108 -7.80 17.11 -5.60
N SER A 109 -7.80 18.43 -5.76
CA SER A 109 -6.87 19.33 -5.04
C SER A 109 -6.98 19.22 -3.51
N ALA A 110 -8.11 18.71 -3.00
CA ALA A 110 -8.29 18.37 -1.59
C ALA A 110 -7.29 17.30 -1.10
N ASN A 111 -6.69 16.51 -1.99
CA ASN A 111 -5.68 15.49 -1.64
C ASN A 111 -4.23 15.99 -1.66
N THR A 112 -4.05 17.24 -1.25
CA THR A 112 -3.05 17.46 -0.19
C THR A 112 -3.81 17.74 1.10
N THR A 113 -3.92 16.73 1.97
CA THR A 113 -4.59 16.89 3.27
C THR A 113 -3.87 18.00 4.08
N PRO A 114 -4.54 18.65 5.05
CA PRO A 114 -3.87 19.64 5.90
C PRO A 114 -2.58 19.10 6.56
N GLY A 115 -2.55 17.80 6.86
CA GLY A 115 -1.36 17.11 7.36
C GLY A 115 -0.22 17.01 6.34
N ASN A 116 -0.52 16.81 5.06
CA ASN A 116 0.48 16.77 3.97
C ASN A 116 1.09 18.16 3.72
N LYS A 117 0.26 19.21 3.67
CA LYS A 117 0.73 20.59 3.49
C LYS A 117 1.65 21.03 4.63
N LYS A 118 1.27 20.72 5.88
CA LYS A 118 2.15 20.94 7.06
C LYS A 118 3.44 20.11 7.00
N GLY A 119 3.40 18.97 6.32
CA GLY A 119 4.57 18.11 6.07
C GLY A 119 5.46 18.57 4.91
N GLY A 120 5.16 19.70 4.26
CA GLY A 120 6.00 20.30 3.22
C GLY A 120 5.63 19.94 1.77
N LEU A 121 4.53 19.22 1.53
CA LEU A 121 4.06 18.96 0.17
C LEU A 121 3.28 20.16 -0.37
N SER A 122 3.80 20.76 -1.45
CA SER A 122 3.30 22.05 -1.96
C SER A 122 2.14 21.88 -2.93
N ASN A 123 2.17 20.86 -3.79
CA ASN A 123 1.11 20.62 -4.78
C ASN A 123 0.88 19.13 -5.06
N ILE A 124 -0.23 18.84 -5.73
CA ILE A 124 -0.69 17.47 -6.03
C ILE A 124 0.20 16.75 -7.05
N VAL A 125 0.84 17.47 -7.98
CA VAL A 125 1.73 16.89 -9.00
C VAL A 125 3.03 16.40 -8.35
N GLU A 126 3.62 17.19 -7.46
CA GLU A 126 4.78 16.80 -6.66
C GLU A 126 4.48 15.55 -5.82
N LYS A 127 3.33 15.53 -5.15
CA LYS A 127 2.84 14.35 -4.43
C LYS A 127 2.70 13.15 -5.36
N ALA A 128 2.15 13.34 -6.56
CA ALA A 128 1.98 12.26 -7.52
C ALA A 128 3.31 11.67 -7.99
N MET A 129 4.30 12.51 -8.29
CA MET A 129 5.64 12.05 -8.65
C MET A 129 6.27 11.25 -7.51
N GLY A 130 6.12 11.70 -6.26
CA GLY A 130 6.54 10.95 -5.08
C GLY A 130 5.80 9.62 -4.90
N SER A 131 4.49 9.60 -5.15
CA SER A 131 3.62 8.44 -4.93
C SER A 131 3.74 7.37 -6.00
N ILE A 132 4.13 7.69 -7.24
CA ILE A 132 4.38 6.66 -8.28
C ILE A 132 5.69 5.92 -8.06
N ILE A 133 6.67 6.50 -7.38
CA ILE A 133 7.99 5.87 -7.14
C ILE A 133 7.88 4.55 -6.37
N LYS A 134 6.87 4.39 -5.49
CA LYS A 134 6.64 3.13 -4.75
C LYS A 134 6.36 1.93 -5.65
N SER A 135 5.97 2.18 -6.91
CA SER A 135 5.76 1.13 -7.91
C SER A 135 7.07 0.58 -8.50
N GLY A 136 8.24 1.09 -8.09
CA GLY A 136 9.54 0.65 -8.62
C GLY A 136 9.69 0.95 -10.11
N THR A 137 10.43 0.11 -10.81
CA THR A 137 10.72 0.23 -12.24
C THR A 137 10.13 -0.92 -13.07
N ALA A 138 9.67 -1.99 -12.43
CA ALA A 138 9.09 -3.16 -13.10
C ALA A 138 7.92 -2.78 -14.03
N PRO A 139 7.72 -3.52 -15.14
CA PRO A 139 6.57 -3.33 -16.02
C PRO A 139 5.24 -3.60 -15.30
N ILE A 140 4.25 -2.75 -15.54
CA ILE A 140 2.90 -2.91 -15.00
C ILE A 140 2.17 -3.95 -15.84
N SER A 141 1.86 -5.08 -15.22
CA SER A 141 1.36 -6.29 -15.87
C SER A 141 -0.17 -6.40 -15.85
N GLY A 142 -0.86 -5.60 -15.03
CA GLY A 142 -2.30 -5.70 -14.89
C GLY A 142 -2.93 -4.56 -14.09
N VAL A 143 -4.25 -4.46 -14.22
CA VAL A 143 -5.10 -3.51 -13.49
C VAL A 143 -6.16 -4.29 -12.71
N VAL A 144 -6.39 -3.91 -11.46
CA VAL A 144 -7.44 -4.50 -10.60
C VAL A 144 -8.45 -3.40 -10.27
N ARG A 145 -9.72 -3.63 -10.59
CA ARG A 145 -10.79 -2.66 -10.31
C ARG A 145 -11.24 -2.75 -8.84
N PRO A 146 -11.89 -1.70 -8.30
CA PRO A 146 -12.48 -1.76 -6.97
C PRO A 146 -13.40 -2.98 -6.82
N GLY A 147 -13.06 -3.89 -5.89
CA GLY A 147 -13.84 -5.10 -5.59
C GLY A 147 -13.47 -6.34 -6.42
N GLU A 148 -12.56 -6.25 -7.39
CA GLU A 148 -12.05 -7.41 -8.12
C GLU A 148 -10.85 -8.05 -7.43
N ARG A 149 -10.61 -9.35 -7.69
CA ARG A 149 -9.39 -10.06 -7.27
C ARG A 149 -8.30 -9.93 -8.32
N ALA A 150 -7.05 -9.84 -7.87
CA ALA A 150 -5.89 -9.94 -8.75
C ALA A 150 -5.85 -11.31 -9.44
N LYS A 151 -5.64 -11.32 -10.76
CA LYS A 151 -5.60 -12.53 -11.61
C LYS A 151 -4.23 -12.83 -12.20
N THR A 152 -3.30 -11.88 -12.12
CA THR A 152 -1.95 -11.97 -12.69
C THR A 152 -0.89 -11.72 -11.61
N LYS A 153 0.31 -12.27 -11.82
CA LYS A 153 1.50 -12.01 -10.99
C LYS A 153 2.27 -10.80 -11.53
N GLY A 154 3.18 -10.26 -10.72
CA GLY A 154 4.00 -9.09 -11.06
C GLY A 154 3.46 -7.78 -10.47
N LEU A 155 3.82 -6.65 -11.07
CA LEU A 155 3.37 -5.34 -10.63
C LEU A 155 1.97 -5.04 -11.18
N LEU A 156 1.04 -4.70 -10.30
CA LEU A 156 -0.37 -4.44 -10.58
C LEU A 156 -0.75 -3.03 -10.13
N TYR A 157 -1.56 -2.34 -10.93
CA TYR A 157 -2.25 -1.14 -10.48
C TYR A 157 -3.65 -1.52 -9.97
N ALA A 158 -3.89 -1.43 -8.67
CA ALA A 158 -5.20 -1.66 -8.08
C ALA A 158 -5.90 -0.32 -7.85
N ALA A 159 -6.93 0.00 -8.62
CA ALA A 159 -7.62 1.27 -8.53
C ALA A 159 -8.44 1.35 -7.23
N THR A 160 -8.12 2.32 -6.38
CA THR A 160 -8.79 2.57 -5.10
C THR A 160 -8.82 4.06 -4.78
N PRO A 161 -9.76 4.53 -3.94
CA PRO A 161 -9.60 5.79 -3.23
C PRO A 161 -8.28 5.86 -2.45
N ALA A 162 -7.77 7.08 -2.22
CA ALA A 162 -6.57 7.31 -1.42
C ALA A 162 -6.82 7.34 0.11
N SER A 163 -8.07 7.14 0.55
CA SER A 163 -8.37 7.04 1.98
C SER A 163 -7.77 5.75 2.54
N ASP A 164 -6.89 5.86 3.54
CA ASP A 164 -6.10 4.76 4.11
C ASP A 164 -6.91 3.47 4.35
N PHE A 165 -8.06 3.59 5.01
CA PHE A 165 -8.89 2.44 5.37
C PHE A 165 -9.62 1.84 4.18
N VAL A 166 -10.09 2.68 3.26
CA VAL A 166 -10.80 2.23 2.06
C VAL A 166 -9.82 1.55 1.09
N CYS A 167 -8.64 2.14 0.90
CA CYS A 167 -7.57 1.56 0.10
C CYS A 167 -7.12 0.21 0.65
N GLY A 168 -6.78 0.14 1.94
CA GLY A 168 -6.40 -1.12 2.59
C GLY A 168 -7.47 -2.20 2.51
N THR A 169 -8.75 -1.84 2.65
CA THR A 169 -9.88 -2.77 2.50
C THR A 169 -10.01 -3.29 1.08
N LEU A 170 -9.84 -2.43 0.06
CA LEU A 170 -9.91 -2.85 -1.34
C LEU A 170 -8.68 -3.67 -1.77
N GLN A 171 -7.48 -3.35 -1.28
CA GLN A 171 -6.30 -4.19 -1.50
C GLN A 171 -6.45 -5.57 -0.84
N LEU A 172 -7.03 -5.63 0.35
CA LEU A 172 -7.39 -6.89 1.00
C LEU A 172 -8.40 -7.68 0.15
N ALA A 173 -9.45 -7.03 -0.35
CA ALA A 173 -10.43 -7.66 -1.24
C ALA A 173 -9.80 -8.15 -2.56
N ALA A 174 -8.76 -7.45 -3.04
CA ALA A 174 -7.97 -7.86 -4.21
C ALA A 174 -7.09 -9.11 -3.97
N GLY A 175 -6.91 -9.51 -2.71
CA GLY A 175 -6.18 -10.72 -2.31
C GLY A 175 -4.84 -10.45 -1.63
N MET A 176 -4.58 -9.24 -1.15
CA MET A 176 -3.37 -8.89 -0.41
C MET A 176 -3.19 -9.76 0.85
N THR A 177 -1.96 -10.25 1.06
CA THR A 177 -1.54 -11.05 2.22
C THR A 177 -0.52 -10.34 3.12
N LEU A 178 0.03 -9.21 2.68
CA LEU A 178 0.92 -8.35 3.46
C LEU A 178 0.78 -6.90 2.99
N HIS A 179 0.77 -5.95 3.92
CA HIS A 179 0.60 -4.53 3.60
C HIS A 179 1.79 -3.69 4.05
N VAL A 180 2.22 -2.78 3.21
CA VAL A 180 3.31 -1.82 3.48
C VAL A 180 2.74 -0.42 3.40
N PHE A 181 2.92 0.33 4.48
CA PHE A 181 2.32 1.63 4.67
C PHE A 181 3.41 2.66 4.96
N THR A 182 3.68 3.57 4.00
CA THR A 182 4.67 4.63 4.18
C THR A 182 4.04 5.86 4.83
N THR A 183 4.73 6.49 5.78
CA THR A 183 4.18 7.66 6.45
C THR A 183 5.22 8.61 7.05
N GLY A 184 4.94 9.91 6.92
CA GLY A 184 5.62 10.99 7.64
C GLY A 184 4.94 11.39 8.95
N ARG A 185 3.93 10.63 9.41
CA ARG A 185 3.13 10.92 10.62
C ARG A 185 2.97 9.68 11.51
N GLY A 186 2.82 9.90 12.81
CA GLY A 186 2.55 8.83 13.79
C GLY A 186 1.11 8.36 13.74
N THR A 187 0.71 7.67 12.66
CA THR A 187 -0.65 7.16 12.50
C THR A 187 -0.83 5.78 13.15
N PRO A 188 -1.96 5.54 13.86
CA PRO A 188 -2.30 4.22 14.37
C PRO A 188 -3.00 3.34 13.31
N TYR A 189 -2.93 3.68 12.02
CA TYR A 189 -3.52 2.88 10.94
C TYR A 189 -3.14 1.40 11.03
N GLY A 190 -4.10 0.50 10.81
CA GLY A 190 -3.86 -0.94 10.83
C GLY A 190 -5.11 -1.74 10.48
N LEU A 191 -4.88 -2.98 10.02
CA LEU A 191 -5.91 -3.94 9.59
C LEU A 191 -5.76 -5.23 10.40
N ALA A 192 -6.87 -5.80 10.86
CA ALA A 192 -6.85 -7.09 11.58
C ALA A 192 -6.58 -8.28 10.64
N ALA A 193 -6.97 -8.16 9.37
CA ALA A 193 -6.97 -9.27 8.42
C ALA A 193 -5.60 -9.56 7.81
N VAL A 194 -4.65 -8.61 7.89
CA VAL A 194 -3.36 -8.68 7.22
C VAL A 194 -2.32 -7.87 8.02
N PRO A 195 -1.07 -8.36 8.17
CA PRO A 195 -0.05 -7.59 8.86
C PRO A 195 0.29 -6.33 8.07
N VAL A 196 0.38 -5.21 8.80
CA VAL A 196 0.73 -3.89 8.26
C VAL A 196 2.10 -3.48 8.79
N ILE A 197 3.07 -3.37 7.88
CA ILE A 197 4.41 -2.85 8.13
C ILE A 197 4.38 -1.34 7.92
N LYS A 198 4.59 -0.57 8.99
CA LYS A 198 4.67 0.88 8.94
C LYS A 198 6.11 1.34 8.70
N VAL A 199 6.31 2.14 7.66
CA VAL A 199 7.61 2.62 7.18
C VAL A 199 7.68 4.13 7.39
N ALA A 200 8.58 4.57 8.27
CA ALA A 200 8.78 5.97 8.61
C ALA A 200 9.68 6.67 7.58
N THR A 201 9.26 7.84 7.10
CA THR A 201 10.04 8.64 6.13
C THR A 201 11.26 9.34 6.73
N ARG A 202 11.32 9.47 8.06
CA ARG A 202 12.38 10.18 8.79
C ARG A 202 12.72 9.51 10.11
N SER A 203 14.00 9.50 10.48
CA SER A 203 14.46 8.86 11.72
C SER A 203 13.96 9.54 12.98
N GLU A 204 13.70 10.85 12.92
CA GLU A 204 13.03 11.57 14.03
C GLU A 204 11.62 11.00 14.28
N LEU A 205 10.87 10.69 13.22
CA LEU A 205 9.54 10.11 13.33
C LEU A 205 9.62 8.70 13.90
N ALA A 206 10.55 7.88 13.38
CA ALA A 206 10.79 6.52 13.86
C ALA A 206 11.17 6.50 15.35
N ARG A 207 12.02 7.42 15.81
CA ARG A 207 12.38 7.54 17.23
C ARG A 207 11.21 8.01 18.10
N ARG A 208 10.44 9.00 17.62
CA ARG A 208 9.27 9.52 18.36
C ARG A 208 8.19 8.46 18.53
N TRP A 209 7.92 7.69 17.49
CA TRP A 209 6.89 6.64 17.44
C TRP A 209 7.53 5.26 17.28
N HIS A 210 8.52 4.97 18.13
CA HIS A 210 9.32 3.74 18.10
C HIS A 210 8.51 2.46 18.29
N ASP A 211 7.32 2.60 18.86
CA ASP A 211 6.32 1.55 19.11
C ASP A 211 5.21 1.51 18.05
N LEU A 212 5.30 2.32 16.99
CA LEU A 212 4.40 2.28 15.82
C LEU A 212 5.15 2.00 14.51
N MET A 213 6.41 2.41 14.39
CA MET A 213 7.20 2.32 13.16
C MET A 213 8.00 1.01 13.14
N ASP A 214 7.78 0.20 12.12
CA ASP A 214 8.47 -1.09 11.95
C ASP A 214 9.82 -0.93 11.22
N VAL A 215 9.92 0.07 10.34
CA VAL A 215 11.14 0.35 9.55
C VAL A 215 11.37 1.86 9.48
N ASP A 216 12.62 2.27 9.67
CA ASP A 216 13.08 3.65 9.48
C ASP A 216 13.82 3.79 8.15
N THR A 217 13.41 4.74 7.30
CA THR A 217 14.09 5.07 6.04
C THR A 217 14.76 6.44 6.07
N GLY A 218 14.78 7.12 7.21
CA GLY A 218 15.37 8.45 7.35
C GLY A 218 16.88 8.48 7.14
N GLY A 219 17.57 7.35 7.34
CA GLY A 219 19.01 7.19 7.04
C GLY A 219 19.36 7.51 5.58
N ILE A 220 18.40 7.38 4.65
CA ILE A 220 18.58 7.78 3.25
C ILE A 220 18.79 9.30 3.14
N ALA A 221 18.01 10.08 3.87
CA ALA A 221 18.11 11.54 3.82
C ALA A 221 19.38 12.09 4.48
N SER A 222 19.94 11.38 5.48
CA SER A 222 21.21 11.73 6.11
C SER A 222 22.44 11.18 5.38
N GLY A 223 22.25 10.32 4.37
CA GLY A 223 23.34 9.63 3.67
C GLY A 223 23.98 8.48 4.46
N GLU A 224 23.36 8.06 5.55
CA GLU A 224 23.79 6.93 6.39
C GLU A 224 23.42 5.57 5.78
N ALA A 225 22.43 5.55 4.89
CA ALA A 225 22.00 4.36 4.16
C ALA A 225 21.61 4.73 2.72
N THR A 226 21.77 3.79 1.80
CA THR A 226 21.31 3.91 0.42
C THR A 226 19.86 3.43 0.26
N ILE A 227 19.24 3.76 -0.86
CA ILE A 227 17.89 3.28 -1.23
C ILE A 227 17.90 1.75 -1.35
N GLU A 228 18.96 1.19 -1.93
CA GLU A 228 19.15 -0.23 -2.17
C GLU A 228 19.31 -1.01 -0.87
N GLU A 229 20.14 -0.51 0.06
CA GLU A 229 20.32 -1.12 1.38
C GLU A 229 18.99 -1.16 2.15
N THR A 230 18.28 -0.03 2.17
CA THR A 230 16.98 0.09 2.83
C THR A 230 15.91 -0.77 2.13
N GLY A 231 15.95 -0.87 0.79
CA GLY A 231 15.06 -1.72 0.01
C GLY A 231 15.28 -3.22 0.29
N TRP A 232 16.54 -3.65 0.44
CA TRP A 232 16.86 -5.01 0.88
C TRP A 232 16.44 -5.27 2.33
N GLN A 233 16.60 -4.31 3.23
CA GLN A 233 16.09 -4.40 4.60
C GLN A 233 14.56 -4.59 4.61
N LEU A 234 13.84 -3.80 3.81
CA LEU A 234 12.39 -3.93 3.63
C LEU A 234 12.00 -5.30 3.10
N PHE A 235 12.71 -5.82 2.09
CA PHE A 235 12.45 -7.15 1.53
C PHE A 235 12.57 -8.24 2.61
N ARG A 236 13.65 -8.25 3.39
CA ARG A 236 13.85 -9.21 4.49
C ARG A 236 12.78 -9.06 5.57
N THR A 237 12.48 -7.82 5.94
CA THR A 237 11.42 -7.47 6.90
C THR A 237 10.07 -8.04 6.46
N MET A 238 9.71 -7.93 5.17
CA MET A 238 8.46 -8.49 4.63
C MET A 238 8.43 -10.02 4.71
N LEU A 239 9.54 -10.70 4.38
CA LEU A 239 9.62 -12.16 4.49
C LEU A 239 9.47 -12.63 5.93
N GLU A 240 10.13 -11.97 6.89
CA GLU A 240 10.01 -12.26 8.32
C GLU A 240 8.57 -12.07 8.82
N VAL A 241 7.92 -10.97 8.43
CA VAL A 241 6.54 -10.67 8.83
C VAL A 241 5.57 -11.67 8.23
N ALA A 242 5.69 -11.96 6.93
CA ALA A 242 4.90 -13.01 6.30
C ALA A 242 5.10 -14.38 6.98
N SER A 243 6.30 -14.63 7.51
CA SER A 243 6.66 -15.86 8.24
C SER A 243 6.23 -15.87 9.71
N GLY A 244 5.73 -14.74 10.25
CA GLY A 244 5.13 -14.66 11.59
C GLY A 244 5.81 -13.69 12.57
N ARG A 245 6.81 -12.91 12.14
CA ARG A 245 7.29 -11.77 12.95
C ARG A 245 6.16 -10.74 13.06
N GLN A 246 5.72 -10.46 14.28
CA GLN A 246 4.64 -9.49 14.50
C GLN A 246 5.11 -8.05 14.24
N THR A 247 4.29 -7.30 13.51
CA THR A 247 4.44 -5.83 13.41
C THR A 247 3.94 -5.14 14.68
N TRP A 248 4.28 -3.87 14.86
CA TRP A 248 3.72 -3.07 15.97
C TRP A 248 2.20 -2.99 15.93
N THR A 249 1.61 -2.96 14.73
CA THR A 249 0.16 -3.03 14.52
C THR A 249 -0.47 -4.24 15.20
N GLU A 250 0.14 -5.42 15.02
CA GLU A 250 -0.36 -6.67 15.59
C GLU A 250 -0.11 -6.74 17.11
N LYS A 251 1.05 -6.27 17.57
CA LYS A 251 1.39 -6.23 19.00
C LYS A 251 0.40 -5.40 19.80
N TRP A 252 0.05 -4.22 19.29
CA TRP A 252 -0.90 -3.30 19.93
C TRP A 252 -2.36 -3.54 19.54
N ARG A 253 -2.63 -4.49 18.64
CA ARG A 253 -3.97 -4.78 18.11
C ARG A 253 -4.66 -3.54 17.55
N LEU A 254 -3.91 -2.73 16.80
CA LEU A 254 -4.43 -1.54 16.14
C LEU A 254 -5.27 -1.95 14.93
N HIS A 255 -6.51 -2.33 15.21
CA HIS A 255 -7.43 -2.88 14.22
C HIS A 255 -8.57 -1.90 13.97
N ASN A 256 -8.67 -1.42 12.74
CA ASN A 256 -9.84 -0.67 12.31
C ASN A 256 -10.81 -1.60 11.59
N SER A 257 -12.10 -1.26 11.65
CA SER A 257 -13.12 -1.98 10.89
C SER A 257 -12.86 -1.84 9.39
N LEU A 258 -13.23 -2.87 8.62
CA LEU A 258 -13.16 -2.79 7.17
C LEU A 258 -14.06 -1.66 6.67
N ALA A 259 -13.52 -0.83 5.78
CA ALA A 259 -14.22 0.31 5.19
C ALA A 259 -14.45 0.03 3.70
N LEU A 260 -15.64 -0.48 3.38
CA LEU A 260 -16.01 -0.76 1.99
C LEU A 260 -16.17 0.53 1.19
N PHE A 261 -15.69 0.52 -0.06
CA PHE A 261 -15.96 1.60 -0.99
C PHE A 261 -17.37 1.46 -1.57
N ASN A 262 -18.25 2.38 -1.21
CA ASN A 262 -19.58 2.51 -1.82
C ASN A 262 -19.62 3.78 -2.68
N PRO A 263 -19.52 3.69 -4.02
CA PRO A 263 -19.61 4.86 -4.89
C PRO A 263 -21.06 5.35 -5.12
N ALA A 264 -22.07 4.59 -4.69
CA ALA A 264 -23.47 4.95 -4.86
C ALA A 264 -23.97 5.84 -3.71
N PRO A 265 -24.95 6.72 -3.97
CA PRO A 265 -25.61 7.47 -2.90
C PRO A 265 -26.30 6.50 -1.92
N ILE A 266 -26.30 6.88 -0.64
CA ILE A 266 -27.12 6.22 0.38
C ILE A 266 -28.51 6.84 0.26
N THR A 267 -29.52 6.02 -0.03
CA THR A 267 -30.94 6.41 -0.10
C THR A 267 -31.50 6.77 1.26
#